data_AF-F5L7W8-F1
#
_entry.id   AF-F5L7W8-F1
#
_cell.length_a   1.000
_cell.length_b   1.000
_cell.length_c   1.000
_cell.angle_alpha   90.00
_cell.angle_beta   90.00
_cell.angle_gamma   90.00
#
_symmetry.space_group_name_H-M   'P 1'
#
loop_
_entity.id
_entity.type
_entity.pdbx_description
1 polymer ?
#
loop_
_entity_poly.entity_id
_entity_poly.type
_entity_poly.pdbx_seq_one_letter_code
_entity_poly.pdbx_strand_id
1 'polypeptide(L)'
;MQPATSPQQGQTQVRLEAPALPSSQTTLVALGLAGALVLTYMTYQIADLQMAVLLWIGLLLGFTLFHARFGFTSAFRRFMAVGNGEALRAHMLMLAAASTLFALIFSMGAGLFGTEPTGFVSPIGVSVLVGAFLFGIGMQLGSG
;
A
#
# COMPACT_ATOMS: atom_id res chain seq x y z
N MET A 1 36.38 -57.23 42.06
CA MET A 1 36.69 -56.96 40.63
C MET A 1 35.44 -56.39 39.99
N GLN A 2 35.35 -55.07 39.87
CA GLN A 2 34.24 -54.36 39.20
C GLN A 2 34.79 -53.77 37.89
N PRO A 3 34.15 -53.97 36.73
CA PRO A 3 34.59 -53.36 35.50
C PRO A 3 34.09 -51.92 35.41
N ALA A 4 34.93 -51.06 34.83
CA ALA A 4 34.63 -49.66 34.55
C ALA A 4 33.46 -49.53 33.58
N THR A 5 32.47 -48.71 33.93
CA THR A 5 31.45 -48.22 32.99
C THR A 5 31.74 -46.77 32.65
N SER A 6 32.14 -46.55 31.40
CA SER A 6 32.38 -45.25 30.81
C SER A 6 31.14 -44.35 30.92
N PRO A 7 31.29 -43.05 31.20
CA PRO A 7 30.17 -42.12 31.12
C PRO A 7 29.76 -41.97 29.65
N GLN A 8 28.57 -42.45 29.29
CA GLN A 8 27.93 -42.09 28.03
C GLN A 8 27.66 -40.60 28.06
N GLN A 9 28.43 -39.87 27.26
CA GLN A 9 28.11 -38.52 26.83
C GLN A 9 26.77 -38.59 26.07
N GLY A 10 25.67 -38.43 26.81
CA GLY A 10 24.38 -38.11 26.26
C GLY A 10 24.51 -36.76 25.58
N GLN A 11 24.75 -36.80 24.26
CA GLN A 11 24.63 -35.65 23.40
C GLN A 11 23.21 -35.13 23.57
N THR A 12 23.05 -34.10 24.40
CA THR A 12 21.92 -33.19 24.32
C THR A 12 22.05 -32.52 22.96
N GLN A 13 21.59 -33.21 21.92
CA GLN A 13 21.34 -32.60 20.64
C GLN A 13 20.29 -31.54 20.93
N VAL A 14 20.74 -30.29 21.04
CA VAL A 14 19.89 -29.12 20.92
C VAL A 14 19.34 -29.22 19.51
N ARG A 15 18.24 -29.94 19.35
CA ARG A 15 17.48 -29.96 18.11
C ARG A 15 17.03 -28.53 17.94
N LEU A 16 17.73 -27.81 17.07
CA LEU A 16 17.32 -26.51 16.57
C LEU A 16 16.04 -26.78 15.78
N GLU A 17 14.92 -26.96 16.47
CA GLU A 17 13.59 -26.89 15.87
C GLU A 17 13.47 -25.48 15.31
N ALA A 18 13.78 -25.37 14.01
CA ALA A 18 13.51 -24.17 13.25
C ALA A 18 12.03 -23.81 13.48
N PRO A 19 11.71 -22.58 13.88
CA PRO A 19 10.34 -22.16 14.09
C PRO A 19 9.50 -22.55 12.88
N ALA A 20 8.38 -23.25 13.10
CA ALA A 20 7.44 -23.56 12.04
C ALA A 20 7.03 -22.24 11.37
N LEU A 21 7.22 -22.16 10.04
CA LEU A 21 6.85 -20.97 9.29
C LEU A 21 5.34 -20.70 9.52
N PRO A 22 4.94 -19.44 9.75
CA PRO A 22 3.54 -19.10 9.94
C PRO A 22 2.71 -19.61 8.77
N SER A 23 1.48 -20.05 9.06
CA SER A 23 0.57 -20.62 8.06
C SER A 23 0.47 -19.68 6.85
N SER A 24 0.67 -20.26 5.66
CA SER A 24 0.71 -19.49 4.43
C SER A 24 -0.64 -18.82 4.22
N GLN A 25 -0.66 -17.48 4.20
CA GLN A 25 -1.86 -16.68 3.88
C GLN A 25 -2.31 -16.84 2.41
N THR A 26 -1.82 -17.87 1.71
CA THR A 26 -2.17 -18.23 0.32
C THR A 26 -3.67 -18.30 0.12
N THR A 27 -4.44 -18.78 1.10
CA THR A 27 -5.90 -18.83 1.00
C THR A 27 -6.51 -17.43 0.89
N LEU A 28 -6.04 -16.47 1.69
CA LEU A 28 -6.54 -15.09 1.64
C LEU A 28 -6.11 -14.39 0.35
N VAL A 29 -4.87 -14.63 -0.11
CA VAL A 29 -4.37 -14.10 -1.38
C VAL A 29 -5.14 -14.69 -2.55
N ALA A 30 -5.38 -16.01 -2.55
CA ALA A 30 -6.16 -16.69 -3.58
C ALA A 30 -7.61 -16.20 -3.60
N LEU A 31 -8.23 -16.00 -2.43
CA LEU A 31 -9.57 -15.44 -2.33
C LEU A 31 -9.62 -14.00 -2.85
N GLY A 32 -8.62 -13.17 -2.51
CA GLY A 32 -8.50 -11.80 -3.00
C GLY A 32 -8.33 -11.74 -4.52
N LEU A 33 -7.48 -12.60 -5.09
CA LEU A 33 -7.28 -12.71 -6.53
C LEU A 33 -8.55 -13.21 -7.24
N ALA A 34 -9.21 -14.24 -6.71
CA ALA A 34 -10.48 -14.73 -7.24
C ALA A 34 -11.55 -13.63 -7.22
N GLY A 35 -11.65 -12.89 -6.11
CA GLY A 35 -12.55 -11.74 -5.97
C GLY A 35 -12.25 -10.64 -6.99
N ALA A 36 -10.97 -10.30 -7.19
CA ALA A 36 -10.55 -9.32 -8.19
C ALA A 36 -10.91 -9.75 -9.62
N LEU A 37 -10.75 -11.03 -9.96
CA LEU A 37 -11.13 -11.58 -11.27
C LEU A 37 -12.65 -11.55 -11.48
N VAL A 38 -13.43 -11.97 -10.48
CA VAL A 38 -14.90 -11.89 -10.54
C VAL A 38 -15.35 -10.45 -10.72
N LEU A 39 -14.80 -9.52 -9.94
CA LEU A 39 -15.14 -8.10 -10.03
C LEU A 39 -14.75 -7.53 -11.41
N THR A 40 -13.57 -7.88 -11.93
CA THR A 40 -13.14 -7.50 -13.29
C THR A 40 -14.13 -7.98 -14.35
N TYR A 41 -14.54 -9.25 -14.27
CA TYR A 41 -15.51 -9.81 -15.21
C TYR A 41 -16.85 -9.08 -15.13
N MET A 42 -17.37 -8.84 -13.92
CA MET A 42 -18.64 -8.13 -13.74
C MET A 42 -18.57 -6.69 -14.24
N THR A 43 -17.49 -5.96 -13.93
CA THR A 43 -17.28 -4.59 -14.41
C THR A 43 -17.21 -4.54 -15.93
N TYR A 44 -16.53 -5.50 -16.57
CA TYR A 44 -16.45 -5.57 -18.03
C TYR A 44 -17.83 -5.80 -18.68
N GLN A 45 -18.68 -6.62 -18.07
CA GLN A 45 -20.02 -6.91 -18.60
C GLN A 45 -21.01 -5.75 -18.43
N ILE A 46 -20.88 -4.98 -17.34
CA ILE A 46 -21.84 -3.91 -17.00
C ILE A 46 -21.41 -2.56 -17.58
N ALA A 47 -20.11 -2.27 -17.56
CA ALA A 47 -19.53 -1.05 -18.08
C ALA A 47 -18.77 -1.35 -19.38
N ASP A 48 -17.44 -1.39 -19.32
CA ASP A 48 -16.58 -1.62 -20.47
C ASP A 48 -15.14 -2.03 -20.05
N LEU A 49 -14.27 -2.17 -21.05
CA LEU A 49 -12.84 -2.45 -20.83
C LEU A 49 -12.14 -1.31 -20.09
N GLN A 50 -12.53 -0.05 -20.31
CA GLN A 50 -11.89 1.10 -19.68
C GLN A 50 -12.07 1.05 -18.16
N MET A 51 -13.30 0.81 -17.70
CA MET A 51 -13.61 0.67 -16.27
C MET A 51 -12.94 -0.55 -15.65
N ALA A 52 -12.83 -1.65 -16.39
CA ALA A 52 -12.08 -2.83 -15.92
C ALA A 52 -10.58 -2.54 -15.75
N VAL A 53 -9.97 -1.74 -16.63
CA VAL A 53 -8.57 -1.29 -16.47
C VAL A 53 -8.44 -0.34 -15.27
N LEU A 54 -9.37 0.61 -15.10
CA LEU A 54 -9.37 1.53 -13.95
C LEU A 54 -9.53 0.80 -12.62
N LEU A 55 -10.30 -0.30 -12.57
CA LEU A 55 -10.38 -1.19 -11.42
C LEU A 55 -8.99 -1.71 -11.03
N TRP A 56 -8.23 -2.24 -11.99
CA TRP A 56 -6.88 -2.77 -11.73
C TRP A 56 -5.91 -1.68 -11.32
N ILE A 57 -5.99 -0.49 -11.91
CA ILE A 57 -5.21 0.67 -11.45
C ILE A 57 -5.53 0.98 -9.99
N GLY A 58 -6.82 1.00 -9.62
CA GLY A 58 -7.25 1.20 -8.23
C GLY A 58 -6.75 0.12 -7.27
N LEU A 59 -6.83 -1.16 -7.66
CA LEU A 59 -6.35 -2.29 -6.86
C LEU A 59 -4.83 -2.24 -6.65
N LEU A 60 -4.06 -1.94 -7.70
CA LEU A 60 -2.60 -1.81 -7.62
C LEU A 60 -2.19 -0.60 -6.79
N LEU A 61 -2.89 0.53 -6.91
CA LEU A 61 -2.66 1.69 -6.04
C LEU A 61 -3.00 1.36 -4.58
N GLY A 62 -4.11 0.69 -4.30
CA GLY A 62 -4.45 0.25 -2.95
C GLY A 62 -3.41 -0.70 -2.37
N PHE A 63 -2.94 -1.67 -3.17
CA PHE A 63 -1.89 -2.62 -2.77
C PHE A 63 -0.57 -1.92 -2.43
N THR A 64 -0.14 -0.96 -3.25
CA THR A 64 1.11 -0.21 -3.03
C THR A 64 1.00 0.66 -1.78
N LEU A 65 -0.13 1.34 -1.55
CA LEU A 65 -0.37 2.12 -0.33
C LEU A 65 -0.35 1.26 0.93
N PHE A 66 -0.98 0.08 0.88
CA PHE A 66 -0.97 -0.88 1.98
C PHE A 66 0.45 -1.37 2.31
N HIS A 67 1.22 -1.77 1.30
CA HIS A 67 2.59 -2.25 1.49
C HIS A 67 3.56 -1.16 1.93
N ALA A 68 3.38 0.06 1.41
CA ALA A 68 4.18 1.21 1.83
C ALA A 68 3.82 1.71 3.24
N ARG A 69 2.72 1.20 3.84
CA ARG A 69 2.12 1.73 5.08
C ARG A 69 1.99 3.25 5.01
N PHE A 70 1.57 3.71 3.83
CA PHE A 70 1.61 5.12 3.45
C PHE A 70 0.61 5.90 4.31
N GLY A 71 1.08 6.96 4.96
CA GLY A 71 0.24 7.79 5.82
C GLY A 71 0.86 9.15 6.08
N PHE A 72 0.09 10.21 5.81
CA PHE A 72 0.53 11.58 6.03
C PHE A 72 0.66 11.89 7.53
N THR A 73 -0.36 11.57 8.33
CA THR A 73 -0.39 11.82 9.78
C THR A 73 0.79 11.16 10.50
N SER A 74 1.05 9.88 10.19
CA SER A 74 2.13 9.12 10.81
C SER A 74 3.51 9.63 10.41
N ALA A 75 3.71 10.01 9.15
CA ALA A 75 4.95 10.61 8.66
C ALA A 75 5.28 11.93 9.36
N PHE A 76 4.31 12.85 9.45
CA PHE A 76 4.48 14.12 10.16
C PHE A 76 4.71 13.91 11.65
N ARG A 77 3.96 12.99 12.29
CA ARG A 77 4.16 12.65 13.71
C ARG A 77 5.56 12.11 13.98
N ARG A 78 6.07 11.19 13.15
CA ARG A 78 7.43 10.65 13.27
C ARG A 78 8.49 11.73 13.08
N PHE A 79 8.29 12.63 12.11
CA PHE A 79 9.19 13.75 11.89
C PHE A 79 9.24 14.69 13.09
N MET A 80 8.10 15.09 13.65
CA MET A 80 8.06 15.99 14.80
C MET A 80 8.56 15.33 16.09
N ALA A 81 8.24 14.06 16.31
CA ALA A 81 8.57 13.38 17.57
C ALA A 81 10.06 13.00 17.68
N VAL A 82 10.68 12.55 16.57
CA VAL A 82 12.06 12.02 16.59
C VAL A 82 12.97 12.61 15.50
N GLY A 83 12.51 13.64 14.77
CA GLY A 83 13.29 14.29 13.71
C GLY A 83 13.45 13.46 12.42
N ASN A 84 12.87 12.27 12.34
CA ASN A 84 13.05 11.39 11.19
C ASN A 84 12.08 11.78 10.05
N GLY A 85 12.63 12.46 9.05
CA GLY A 85 11.90 12.93 7.86
C GLY A 85 11.93 11.98 6.66
N GLU A 86 12.38 10.73 6.81
CA GLU A 86 12.48 9.75 5.72
C GLU A 86 11.15 9.60 4.96
N ALA A 87 10.05 9.39 5.70
CA ALA A 87 8.73 9.28 5.10
C ALA A 87 8.32 10.58 4.41
N LEU A 88 8.58 11.75 4.99
CA LEU A 88 8.25 13.04 4.38
C LEU A 88 9.02 13.25 3.06
N ARG A 89 10.29 12.84 3.01
CA ARG A 89 11.08 12.84 1.76
C ARG A 89 10.50 11.90 0.72
N ALA A 90 10.04 10.71 1.12
CA ALA A 90 9.35 9.78 0.21
C ALA A 90 8.06 10.39 -0.36
N HIS A 91 7.28 11.11 0.45
CA HIS A 91 6.10 11.85 -0.04
C HIS A 91 6.49 12.94 -1.06
N MET A 92 7.56 13.69 -0.80
CA MET A 92 8.04 14.72 -1.73
C MET A 92 8.53 14.11 -3.05
N LEU A 93 9.25 12.98 -3.01
CA LEU A 93 9.65 12.25 -4.21
C LEU A 93 8.46 11.71 -4.99
N MET A 94 7.47 11.14 -4.29
CA MET A 94 6.23 10.67 -4.89
C MET A 94 5.49 11.83 -5.59
N LEU A 95 5.34 12.97 -4.90
CA LEU A 95 4.71 14.16 -5.47
C LEU A 95 5.47 14.64 -6.71
N ALA A 96 6.79 14.76 -6.64
CA ALA A 96 7.61 15.16 -7.78
C ALA A 96 7.47 14.21 -8.98
N ALA A 97 7.48 12.90 -8.73
CA ALA A 97 7.30 11.88 -9.77
C ALA A 97 5.91 11.96 -10.40
N ALA A 98 4.85 12.05 -9.58
CA ALA A 98 3.47 12.16 -10.05
C ALA A 98 3.24 13.46 -10.85
N SER A 99 3.72 14.60 -10.34
CA SER A 99 3.64 15.89 -11.05
C SER A 99 4.39 15.87 -12.38
N THR A 100 5.59 15.26 -12.41
CA THR A 100 6.36 15.12 -13.66
C THR A 100 5.63 14.25 -14.67
N LEU A 101 5.09 13.10 -14.24
CA LEU A 101 4.33 12.20 -15.11
C LEU A 101 3.07 12.89 -15.67
N PHE A 102 2.32 13.61 -14.84
CA PHE A 102 1.17 14.38 -15.30
C PHE A 102 1.57 15.49 -16.27
N ALA A 103 2.66 16.22 -16.00
CA ALA A 103 3.17 17.24 -16.92
C ALA A 103 3.52 16.64 -18.29
N LEU A 104 4.15 15.45 -18.32
CA LEU A 104 4.42 14.74 -19.56
C LEU A 104 3.13 14.36 -20.30
N ILE A 105 2.15 13.79 -19.60
CA ILE A 105 0.84 13.43 -20.19
C ILE A 105 0.15 14.66 -20.79
N PHE A 106 0.11 15.78 -20.06
CA PHE A 106 -0.45 17.03 -20.57
C PHE A 106 0.32 17.56 -21.79
N SER A 107 1.65 17.46 -21.78
CA SER A 107 2.48 17.94 -22.90
C SER A 107 2.29 17.15 -24.20
N MET A 108 1.93 15.87 -24.10
CA MET A 108 1.71 15.01 -25.25
C MET A 108 0.31 15.22 -25.88
N GLY A 109 -0.63 15.84 -25.15
CA GLY A 109 -2.00 16.09 -25.63
C GLY A 109 -2.85 14.83 -25.88
N ALA A 110 -2.31 13.64 -25.60
CA ALA A 110 -2.98 12.35 -25.81
C ALA A 110 -3.23 11.69 -24.46
N GLY A 111 -4.50 11.62 -24.05
CA GLY A 111 -4.92 10.92 -22.85
C GLY A 111 -5.18 9.45 -23.10
N LEU A 112 -5.43 8.73 -22.01
CA LEU A 112 -5.85 7.34 -22.11
C LEU A 112 -7.26 7.27 -22.71
N PHE A 113 -7.52 6.22 -23.48
CA PHE A 113 -8.85 5.94 -24.02
C PHE A 113 -9.43 7.02 -24.95
N GLY A 114 -8.57 7.77 -25.65
CA GLY A 114 -9.00 8.80 -26.62
C GLY A 114 -9.54 10.07 -25.96
N THR A 115 -9.28 10.25 -24.66
CA THR A 115 -9.63 11.48 -23.93
C THR A 115 -8.52 12.51 -24.08
N GLU A 116 -8.88 13.80 -24.10
CA GLU A 116 -7.91 14.88 -24.03
C GLU A 116 -7.62 15.22 -22.56
N PRO A 117 -6.35 15.19 -22.11
CA PRO A 117 -6.02 15.48 -20.72
C PRO A 117 -6.33 16.95 -20.39
N THR A 118 -7.21 17.19 -19.42
CA THR A 118 -7.53 18.54 -18.95
C THR A 118 -7.15 18.71 -17.48
N GLY A 119 -6.67 19.90 -17.13
CA GLY A 119 -6.31 20.24 -15.76
C GLY A 119 -7.55 20.54 -14.91
N PHE A 120 -7.80 19.74 -13.88
CA PHE A 120 -8.88 20.00 -12.93
C PHE A 120 -8.38 20.92 -11.81
N VAL A 121 -8.41 22.24 -12.05
CA VAL A 121 -7.99 23.26 -11.07
C VAL A 121 -9.22 23.99 -10.53
N SER A 122 -9.46 23.87 -9.22
CA SER A 122 -10.57 24.54 -8.54
C SER A 122 -10.03 25.54 -7.49
N PRO A 123 -10.66 26.71 -7.29
CA PRO A 123 -10.27 27.65 -6.26
C PRO A 123 -10.37 27.05 -4.85
N ILE A 124 -9.45 27.47 -3.97
CA ILE A 124 -9.51 27.12 -2.55
C ILE A 124 -10.63 27.95 -1.89
N GLY A 125 -11.75 27.28 -1.59
CA GLY A 125 -12.90 27.90 -0.93
C GLY A 125 -13.01 27.56 0.55
N VAL A 126 -13.99 28.17 1.23
CA VAL A 126 -14.30 27.88 2.65
C VAL A 126 -14.64 26.40 2.85
N SER A 127 -15.31 25.77 1.89
CA SER A 127 -15.63 24.33 1.93
C SER A 127 -14.39 23.45 2.01
N VAL A 128 -13.30 23.81 1.33
CA VAL A 128 -12.02 23.09 1.38
C VAL A 128 -11.40 23.21 2.76
N LEU A 129 -11.42 24.40 3.36
CA LEU A 129 -10.89 24.63 4.71
C LEU A 129 -11.67 23.82 5.77
N VAL A 130 -12.99 23.91 5.74
CA VAL A 130 -13.86 23.18 6.67
C VAL A 130 -13.72 21.66 6.47
N GLY A 131 -13.72 21.21 5.21
CA GLY A 131 -13.55 19.81 4.86
C GLY A 131 -12.20 19.26 5.30
N ALA A 132 -11.10 20.00 5.09
CA ALA A 132 -9.76 19.59 5.51
C ALA A 132 -9.66 19.44 7.04
N PHE A 133 -10.30 20.34 7.80
CA PHE A 133 -10.32 20.25 9.27
C PHE A 133 -11.12 19.02 9.76
N LEU A 134 -12.33 18.82 9.23
CA LEU A 134 -13.17 17.65 9.58
C LEU A 134 -12.50 16.33 9.15
N PHE A 135 -11.86 16.31 7.99
CA PHE A 135 -11.06 15.17 7.51
C PHE A 135 -9.91 14.86 8.46
N GLY A 136 -9.20 15.89 8.94
CA GLY A 136 -8.16 15.75 9.96
C GLY A 136 -8.67 15.10 11.25
N ILE A 137 -9.85 15.50 11.74
CA ILE A 137 -10.50 14.86 12.89
C ILE A 137 -10.83 13.39 12.57
N GLY A 138 -11.41 13.12 11.41
CA GLY A 138 -11.74 11.77 10.97
C GLY A 138 -10.52 10.83 10.92
N MET A 139 -9.38 11.30 10.40
CA MET A 139 -8.14 10.52 10.37
C MET A 139 -7.68 10.11 11.77
N GLN A 140 -7.78 11.01 12.76
CA GLN A 140 -7.40 10.68 14.14
C GLN A 140 -8.31 9.62 14.76
N LEU A 141 -9.62 9.68 14.46
CA LEU A 141 -10.58 8.65 14.91
C LEU A 141 -10.36 7.31 14.20
N GLY A 142 -9.86 7.34 12.95
CA GLY A 142 -9.58 6.18 12.11
C GLY A 142 -8.26 5.44 12.42
N SER A 143 -7.59 5.74 13.54
CA SER A 143 -6.26 5.23 13.93
C SER A 143 -5.04 5.78 13.15
N GLY A 144 -5.24 6.84 12.35
CA GLY A 144 -4.18 7.61 11.70
C GLY A 144 -4.29 7.69 10.19
#